data_AF-A0A8H7I696-F1
#
_entry.id   AF-A0A8H7I696-F1
#
_cell.length_a   1.000
_cell.length_b   1.000
_cell.length_c   1.000
_cell.angle_alpha   90.00
_cell.angle_beta   90.00
_cell.angle_gamma   90.00
#
_symmetry.space_group_name_H-M   'P 1'
#
loop_
_entity.id
_entity.type
_entity.pdbx_description
1 polymer ?
#
loop_
_entity_poly.entity_id
_entity_poly.type
_entity_poly.pdbx_seq_one_letter_code
_entity_poly.pdbx_strand_id
1 'polypeptide(L)'
;MSENVQKAWVSRPVGGIPISDDLGPSIVFAVLYTLLLPNIIYNFFIRKPRAWNIIQISTVIFAVERIAWCIIRAVQAAHPERRSSGGLMNYVQVTVALGFVGISSEAVKLLRCTLVHTTLPENGASKDRRAARQFYRYFCVFFELAFLGATIPGIIAGGKYSSARFDQTRANKNIKLLKASSGVALALQASTVLISLLAAFKVKEINRMRCFELASLTLLIMSVPMYRLCVLGIRTIDVFTPIPSYDRALFYIFHLAPEWICVSILLGTNVRARFETGRWGDYELAERERDERLKKAEEEAKRLQKSPPTGGETV
;
A
#
# COMPACT_ATOMS: atom_id res chain seq x y z
N MET A 1 -11.30 -38.60 -10.90
CA MET A 1 -11.13 -37.31 -11.60
C MET A 1 -12.49 -36.91 -12.15
N SER A 2 -13.23 -36.02 -11.49
CA SER A 2 -14.51 -35.53 -12.03
C SER A 2 -14.23 -34.36 -12.96
N GLU A 3 -14.65 -34.52 -14.22
CA GLU A 3 -14.54 -33.59 -15.34
C GLU A 3 -15.32 -32.29 -15.10
N ASN A 4 -14.75 -31.38 -14.31
CA ASN A 4 -15.12 -29.98 -14.37
C ASN A 4 -14.31 -29.31 -15.48
N VAL A 5 -14.60 -29.71 -16.74
CA VAL A 5 -14.01 -29.06 -17.92
C VAL A 5 -14.44 -27.59 -17.91
N GLN A 6 -13.46 -26.70 -18.03
CA GLN A 6 -13.71 -25.27 -18.09
C GLN A 6 -14.57 -24.95 -19.34
N LYS A 7 -15.65 -24.19 -19.14
CA LYS A 7 -16.62 -23.88 -20.20
C LYS A 7 -16.62 -22.41 -20.60
N ALA A 8 -16.02 -21.55 -19.78
CA ALA A 8 -16.02 -20.11 -19.97
C ALA A 8 -14.64 -19.56 -20.32
N TRP A 9 -14.62 -18.55 -21.18
CA TRP A 9 -13.48 -17.70 -21.45
C TRP A 9 -13.30 -16.71 -20.30
N VAL A 10 -12.30 -16.95 -19.45
CA VAL A 10 -11.93 -16.09 -18.33
C VAL A 10 -10.67 -15.31 -18.65
N SER A 11 -10.38 -14.23 -17.92
CA SER A 11 -9.06 -13.60 -17.99
C SER A 11 -8.00 -14.57 -17.50
N ARG A 12 -6.82 -14.57 -18.11
CA ARG A 12 -5.69 -15.34 -17.57
C ARG A 12 -5.41 -14.93 -16.11
N PRO A 13 -5.08 -15.88 -15.22
CA PRO A 13 -4.64 -15.55 -13.88
C PRO A 13 -3.43 -14.61 -13.95
N VAL A 14 -3.38 -13.59 -13.10
CA VAL A 14 -2.22 -12.70 -13.04
C VAL A 14 -1.01 -13.51 -12.58
N GLY A 15 0.06 -13.48 -13.37
CA GLY A 15 1.25 -14.33 -13.19
C GLY A 15 1.10 -15.77 -13.69
N GLY A 16 -0.06 -16.16 -14.23
CA GLY A 16 -0.32 -17.52 -14.69
C GLY A 16 -0.35 -18.56 -13.57
N ILE A 17 -0.57 -19.82 -13.95
CA ILE A 17 -0.53 -20.94 -13.01
C ILE A 17 0.93 -21.32 -12.74
N PRO A 18 1.32 -21.57 -11.47
CA PRO A 18 2.71 -21.84 -11.14
C PRO A 18 3.15 -23.18 -11.73
N ILE A 19 4.29 -23.19 -12.43
CA ILE A 19 4.93 -24.41 -12.93
C ILE A 19 6.36 -24.52 -12.38
N SER A 20 7.09 -25.59 -12.70
CA SER A 20 8.40 -25.86 -12.07
C SER A 20 9.40 -24.70 -12.17
N ASP A 21 9.43 -23.93 -13.26
CA ASP A 21 10.34 -22.79 -13.36
C ASP A 21 9.94 -21.59 -12.47
N ASP A 22 8.71 -21.53 -11.96
CA ASP A 22 8.29 -20.52 -10.98
C ASP A 22 8.83 -20.83 -9.56
N LEU A 23 9.37 -22.03 -9.32
CA LEU A 23 9.86 -22.46 -8.01
C LEU A 23 11.00 -21.56 -7.51
N GLY A 24 12.03 -21.38 -8.34
CA GLY A 24 13.21 -20.57 -7.99
C GLY A 24 12.85 -19.12 -7.64
N PRO A 25 12.20 -18.37 -8.55
CA PRO A 25 11.77 -17.00 -8.27
C PRO A 25 10.86 -16.89 -7.03
N SER A 26 9.93 -17.82 -6.85
CA SER A 26 9.01 -17.78 -5.69
C SER A 26 9.75 -17.97 -4.36
N ILE A 27 10.76 -18.86 -4.31
CA ILE A 27 11.62 -19.03 -3.13
C ILE A 27 12.44 -17.76 -2.87
N VAL A 28 13.05 -17.18 -3.91
CA VAL A 28 13.84 -15.95 -3.79
C VAL A 28 12.99 -14.83 -3.19
N PHE A 29 11.81 -14.57 -3.72
CA PHE A 29 10.92 -13.55 -3.17
C PHE A 29 10.41 -13.88 -1.77
N ALA A 30 10.12 -15.16 -1.47
CA ALA A 30 9.77 -15.56 -0.10
C ALA A 30 10.88 -15.19 0.89
N VAL A 31 12.14 -15.53 0.58
CA VAL A 31 13.30 -15.17 1.40
C VAL A 31 13.45 -13.66 1.52
N LEU A 32 13.34 -12.92 0.40
CA LEU A 32 13.45 -11.46 0.41
C LEU A 32 12.38 -10.79 1.29
N TYR A 33 11.13 -11.28 1.29
CA TYR A 33 10.10 -10.76 2.21
C TYR A 33 10.35 -11.22 3.65
N THR A 34 10.82 -12.45 3.89
CA THR A 34 11.19 -12.93 5.22
C THR A 34 12.32 -12.10 5.84
N LEU A 35 13.30 -11.66 5.04
CA LEU A 35 14.39 -10.80 5.51
C LEU A 35 13.92 -9.40 5.97
N LEU A 36 12.70 -8.99 5.62
CA LEU A 36 12.08 -7.77 6.15
C LEU A 36 11.49 -7.98 7.56
N LEU A 37 11.16 -9.22 7.96
CA LEU A 37 10.56 -9.51 9.26
C LEU A 37 11.43 -9.09 10.45
N PRO A 38 12.76 -9.33 10.49
CA PRO A 38 13.59 -8.85 11.58
C PRO A 38 13.49 -7.33 11.77
N ASN A 39 13.41 -6.57 10.68
CA ASN A 39 13.26 -5.11 10.75
C ASN A 39 11.87 -4.72 11.26
N ILE A 40 10.81 -5.41 10.82
CA ILE A 40 9.46 -5.24 11.38
C ILE A 40 9.48 -5.55 12.88
N ILE A 41 10.03 -6.69 13.28
CA ILE A 41 10.06 -7.14 14.68
C ILE A 41 10.85 -6.15 15.54
N TYR A 42 12.02 -5.73 15.07
CA TYR A 42 12.88 -4.78 15.75
C TYR A 42 12.19 -3.42 15.95
N ASN A 43 11.55 -2.89 14.91
CA ASN A 43 10.88 -1.59 14.94
C ASN A 43 9.55 -1.60 15.69
N PHE A 44 8.82 -2.73 15.71
CA PHE A 44 7.52 -2.85 16.35
C PHE A 44 7.60 -3.33 17.81
N PHE A 45 8.54 -4.22 18.14
CA PHE A 45 8.54 -4.93 19.43
C PHE A 45 9.76 -4.65 20.33
N ILE A 46 10.95 -4.33 19.78
CA ILE A 46 12.20 -4.33 20.56
C ILE A 46 12.69 -2.93 20.95
N ARG A 47 12.73 -1.94 20.03
CA ARG A 47 13.17 -0.57 20.38
C ARG A 47 11.99 0.33 20.76
N LYS A 48 12.24 1.28 21.68
CA LYS A 48 11.29 2.33 22.15
C LYS A 48 10.32 2.75 21.04
N PRO A 49 9.00 2.95 21.32
CA PRO A 49 7.88 3.18 20.37
C PRO A 49 7.95 4.48 19.53
N ARG A 50 9.14 4.94 19.16
CA ARG A 50 9.46 6.17 18.45
C ARG A 50 9.63 6.00 16.93
N ALA A 51 9.78 4.78 16.42
CA ALA A 51 9.77 4.50 14.97
C ALA A 51 8.41 3.98 14.47
N TRP A 52 7.57 3.46 15.38
CA TRP A 52 6.27 2.90 15.03
C TRP A 52 5.27 3.96 14.61
N ASN A 53 4.59 3.70 13.49
CA ASN A 53 3.52 4.50 12.95
C ASN A 53 2.38 3.58 12.47
N ILE A 54 1.15 3.86 12.90
CA ILE A 54 -0.04 3.10 12.49
C ILE A 54 -0.24 3.09 10.97
N ILE A 55 0.28 4.10 10.27
CA ILE A 55 0.20 4.20 8.80
C ILE A 55 0.81 2.95 8.15
N GLN A 56 1.89 2.38 8.70
CA GLN A 56 2.64 1.25 8.12
C GLN A 56 2.01 -0.14 8.40
N ILE A 57 0.90 -0.23 9.14
CA ILE A 57 0.25 -1.52 9.46
C ILE A 57 -0.14 -2.27 8.19
N SER A 58 -0.68 -1.57 7.20
CA SER A 58 -1.11 -2.21 5.95
C SER A 58 0.09 -2.83 5.21
N THR A 59 1.22 -2.13 5.16
CA THR A 59 2.47 -2.63 4.56
C THR A 59 3.05 -3.82 5.33
N VAL A 60 2.94 -3.85 6.67
CA VAL A 60 3.36 -5.02 7.46
C VAL A 60 2.47 -6.23 7.19
N ILE A 61 1.15 -6.06 7.24
CA ILE A 61 0.19 -7.14 6.93
C ILE A 61 0.44 -7.65 5.51
N PHE A 62 0.68 -6.74 4.58
CA PHE A 62 0.97 -7.05 3.20
C PHE A 62 2.29 -7.84 3.02
N ALA A 63 3.37 -7.43 3.70
CA ALA A 63 4.64 -8.14 3.65
C ALA A 63 4.51 -9.58 4.17
N VAL A 64 3.78 -9.77 5.28
CA VAL A 64 3.51 -11.12 5.84
C VAL A 64 2.63 -11.95 4.90
N GLU A 65 1.59 -11.34 4.33
CA GLU A 65 0.73 -11.99 3.33
C GLU A 65 1.54 -12.45 2.11
N ARG A 66 2.46 -11.61 1.62
CA ARG A 66 3.32 -11.94 0.47
C ARG A 66 4.25 -13.11 0.72
N ILE A 67 4.68 -13.35 1.96
CA ILE A 67 5.42 -14.57 2.32
C ILE A 67 4.54 -15.80 2.11
N ALA A 68 3.32 -15.79 2.66
CA ALA A 68 2.37 -16.90 2.49
C ALA A 68 2.04 -17.13 1.01
N TRP A 69 1.83 -16.06 0.25
CA TRP A 69 1.59 -16.10 -1.19
C TRP A 69 2.74 -16.76 -1.96
N CYS A 70 3.99 -16.36 -1.69
CA CYS A 70 5.18 -16.92 -2.35
C CYS A 70 5.37 -18.40 -1.99
N ILE A 71 5.11 -18.79 -0.74
CA ILE A 71 5.15 -20.19 -0.30
C ILE A 71 4.09 -21.02 -1.03
N ILE A 72 2.84 -20.54 -1.10
CA ILE A 72 1.76 -21.22 -1.83
C ILE A 72 2.14 -21.40 -3.30
N ARG A 73 2.71 -20.36 -3.91
CA ARG A 73 3.16 -20.40 -5.31
C ARG A 73 4.29 -21.40 -5.53
N ALA A 74 5.27 -21.46 -4.62
CA ALA A 74 6.36 -22.43 -4.67
C ALA A 74 5.85 -23.87 -4.49
N VAL A 75 4.92 -24.11 -3.56
CA VAL A 75 4.28 -25.42 -3.36
C VAL A 75 3.50 -25.83 -4.60
N GLN A 76 2.72 -24.94 -5.22
CA GLN A 76 2.00 -25.22 -6.46
C GLN A 76 2.93 -25.47 -7.66
N ALA A 77 4.12 -24.85 -7.67
CA ALA A 77 5.15 -25.13 -8.67
C ALA A 77 5.69 -26.57 -8.52
N ALA A 78 6.01 -26.99 -7.28
CA ALA A 78 6.54 -28.32 -6.97
C ALA A 78 5.50 -29.45 -7.05
N HIS A 79 4.24 -29.16 -6.73
CA HIS A 79 3.15 -30.14 -6.59
C HIS A 79 1.98 -29.81 -7.54
N PRO A 80 1.97 -30.37 -8.78
CA PRO A 80 0.96 -30.07 -9.78
C PRO A 80 -0.50 -30.32 -9.35
N GLU A 81 -0.73 -31.30 -8.48
CA GLU A 81 -2.05 -31.66 -7.95
C GLU A 81 -2.68 -30.51 -7.15
N ARG A 82 -1.86 -29.66 -6.50
CA ARG A 82 -2.30 -28.50 -5.71
C ARG A 82 -2.72 -27.31 -6.56
N ARG A 83 -2.39 -27.28 -7.86
CA ARG A 83 -2.77 -26.20 -8.79
C ARG A 83 -4.27 -26.15 -9.06
N SER A 84 -4.93 -27.31 -8.99
CA SER A 84 -6.37 -27.46 -9.27
C SER A 84 -7.28 -26.89 -8.17
N SER A 85 -6.73 -26.54 -7.00
CA SER A 85 -7.49 -26.04 -5.87
C SER A 85 -8.10 -24.66 -6.18
N GLY A 86 -9.43 -24.63 -6.28
CA GLY A 86 -10.18 -23.39 -6.52
C GLY A 86 -10.00 -22.35 -5.41
N GLY A 87 -9.86 -22.80 -4.15
CA GLY A 87 -9.63 -21.91 -3.01
C GLY A 87 -8.27 -21.22 -3.07
N LEU A 88 -7.21 -21.96 -3.38
CA LEU A 88 -5.86 -21.40 -3.56
C LEU A 88 -5.81 -20.43 -4.75
N MET A 89 -6.46 -20.79 -5.86
CA MET A 89 -6.57 -19.90 -7.03
C MET A 89 -7.26 -18.58 -6.68
N ASN A 90 -8.39 -18.64 -5.96
CA ASN A 90 -9.10 -17.45 -5.51
C ASN A 90 -8.23 -16.60 -4.58
N TYR A 91 -7.59 -17.22 -3.58
CA TYR A 91 -6.70 -16.54 -2.64
C TYR A 91 -5.57 -15.80 -3.37
N VAL A 92 -4.87 -16.49 -4.27
CA VAL A 92 -3.76 -15.91 -5.06
C VAL A 92 -4.24 -14.74 -5.91
N GLN A 93 -5.42 -14.82 -6.54
CA GLN A 93 -5.94 -13.73 -7.38
C GLN A 93 -6.47 -12.54 -6.56
N VAL A 94 -7.05 -12.75 -5.38
CA VAL A 94 -7.50 -11.67 -4.49
C VAL A 94 -6.31 -10.88 -3.95
N THR A 95 -5.29 -11.56 -3.47
CA THR A 95 -4.12 -10.95 -2.82
C THR A 95 -3.24 -10.19 -3.82
N VAL A 96 -3.10 -10.71 -5.03
CA VAL A 96 -2.47 -10.01 -6.18
C VAL A 96 -3.30 -8.79 -6.60
N ALA A 97 -4.61 -8.82 -6.42
CA ALA A 97 -5.47 -7.68 -6.72
C ALA A 97 -5.40 -6.55 -5.69
N LEU A 98 -5.03 -6.87 -4.45
CA LEU A 98 -5.08 -5.95 -3.31
C LEU A 98 -3.76 -5.26 -3.00
N GLY A 99 -2.64 -5.93 -3.26
CA GLY A 99 -1.34 -5.55 -2.69
C GLY A 99 -0.92 -4.12 -2.94
N PHE A 100 -0.84 -3.74 -4.21
CA PHE A 100 -0.46 -2.39 -4.62
C PHE A 100 -1.41 -1.28 -4.12
N VAL A 101 -2.69 -1.60 -3.84
CA VAL A 101 -3.66 -0.62 -3.34
C VAL A 101 -3.36 -0.22 -1.90
N GLY A 102 -2.93 -1.18 -1.06
CA GLY A 102 -2.51 -0.91 0.31
C GLY A 102 -1.34 0.07 0.37
N ILE A 103 -0.30 -0.19 -0.43
CA ILE A 103 0.89 0.67 -0.54
C ILE A 103 0.51 2.08 -1.03
N SER A 104 -0.39 2.16 -2.02
CA SER A 104 -0.85 3.44 -2.57
C SER A 104 -1.66 4.26 -1.57
N SER A 105 -2.51 3.60 -0.78
CA SER A 105 -3.24 4.23 0.32
C SER A 105 -2.30 4.81 1.38
N GLU A 106 -1.20 4.13 1.69
CA GLU A 106 -0.17 4.65 2.61
C GLU A 106 0.51 5.90 2.05
N ALA A 107 0.83 5.93 0.75
CA ALA A 107 1.41 7.12 0.12
C ALA A 107 0.50 8.36 0.29
N VAL A 108 -0.82 8.19 0.19
CA VAL A 108 -1.79 9.28 0.45
C VAL A 108 -1.77 9.73 1.91
N LYS A 109 -1.66 8.80 2.88
CA LYS A 109 -1.55 9.14 4.31
C LYS A 109 -0.28 9.94 4.62
N LEU A 110 0.83 9.58 3.99
CA LEU A 110 2.10 10.30 4.12
C LEU A 110 2.06 11.67 3.42
N LEU A 111 1.39 11.75 2.28
CA LEU A 111 1.13 13.00 1.59
C LEU A 111 0.29 13.94 2.46
N ARG A 112 -0.76 13.43 3.13
CA ARG A 112 -1.57 14.19 4.09
C ARG A 112 -0.72 14.83 5.18
N CYS A 113 0.15 14.03 5.82
CA CYS A 113 1.02 14.53 6.87
C CYS A 113 1.95 15.64 6.33
N THR A 114 2.55 15.41 5.16
CA THR A 114 3.45 16.37 4.50
C THR A 114 2.74 17.70 4.19
N LEU A 115 1.51 17.66 3.68
CA LEU A 115 0.70 18.83 3.38
C LEU A 115 0.24 19.56 4.64
N VAL A 116 -0.14 18.84 5.69
CA VAL A 116 -0.59 19.45 6.94
C VAL A 116 0.56 20.16 7.67
N HIS A 117 1.79 19.66 7.58
CA HIS A 117 2.93 20.32 8.21
C HIS A 117 3.19 21.72 7.66
N THR A 118 2.88 21.97 6.37
CA THR A 118 3.02 23.31 5.77
C THR A 118 1.96 24.31 6.26
N THR A 119 1.08 23.91 7.17
CA THR A 119 0.02 24.77 7.73
C THR A 119 0.22 25.06 9.21
N LEU A 120 1.21 24.42 9.86
CA LEU A 120 1.45 24.47 11.29
C LEU A 120 2.66 25.36 11.61
N PRO A 121 2.50 26.44 12.41
CA PRO A 121 3.63 27.28 12.81
C PRO A 121 4.71 26.51 13.58
N GLU A 122 4.29 25.52 14.37
CA GLU A 122 5.15 24.60 15.12
C GLU A 122 6.13 23.83 14.21
N ASN A 123 5.77 23.65 12.94
CA ASN A 123 6.57 22.95 11.94
C ASN A 123 7.27 23.92 10.95
N GLY A 124 7.33 25.21 11.29
CA GLY A 124 8.02 26.23 10.49
C GLY A 124 7.14 26.95 9.46
N ALA A 125 5.82 26.79 9.49
CA ALA A 125 4.93 27.57 8.64
C ALA A 125 4.90 29.05 9.07
N SER A 126 4.86 29.98 8.11
CA SER A 126 4.87 31.42 8.41
C SER A 126 3.64 31.91 9.18
N LYS A 127 2.49 31.25 8.99
CA LYS A 127 1.21 31.56 9.63
C LYS A 127 0.40 30.28 9.84
N ASP A 128 -0.41 30.24 10.90
CA ASP A 128 -1.36 29.14 11.10
C ASP A 128 -2.47 29.21 10.03
N ARG A 129 -2.60 28.16 9.21
CA ARG A 129 -3.57 28.08 8.10
C ARG A 129 -4.63 27.02 8.34
N ARG A 130 -5.51 27.29 9.30
CA ARG A 130 -6.60 26.40 9.76
C ARG A 130 -7.48 25.85 8.63
N ALA A 131 -8.02 26.71 7.78
CA ALA A 131 -8.93 26.31 6.71
C ALA A 131 -8.24 25.39 5.66
N ALA A 132 -7.00 25.69 5.30
CA ALA A 132 -6.21 24.86 4.38
C ALA A 132 -5.90 23.48 4.97
N ARG A 133 -5.58 23.42 6.27
CA ARG A 133 -5.34 22.17 6.99
C ARG A 133 -6.55 21.23 6.94
N GLN A 134 -7.71 21.75 7.29
CA GLN A 134 -8.96 20.97 7.24
C GLN A 134 -9.24 20.47 5.83
N PHE A 135 -9.07 21.33 4.82
CA PHE A 135 -9.22 20.93 3.42
C PHE A 135 -8.26 19.77 3.05
N TYR A 136 -6.97 19.87 3.37
CA TYR A 136 -6.01 18.80 3.09
C TYR A 136 -6.36 17.48 3.79
N ARG A 137 -6.83 17.54 5.05
CA ARG A 137 -7.28 16.35 5.79
C ARG A 137 -8.48 15.70 5.12
N TYR A 138 -9.55 16.45 4.86
CA TYR A 138 -10.76 15.91 4.23
C TYR A 138 -10.49 15.38 2.82
N PHE A 139 -9.71 16.11 2.03
CA PHE A 139 -9.30 15.70 0.69
C PHE A 139 -8.57 14.35 0.75
N CYS A 140 -7.53 14.22 1.59
CA CYS A 140 -6.76 12.99 1.67
C CYS A 140 -7.56 11.83 2.26
N VAL A 141 -8.47 12.06 3.21
CA VAL A 141 -9.35 11.01 3.75
C VAL A 141 -10.33 10.53 2.68
N PHE A 142 -10.97 11.44 1.94
CA PHE A 142 -11.84 11.07 0.83
C PHE A 142 -11.07 10.27 -0.24
N PHE A 143 -9.85 10.70 -0.54
CA PHE A 143 -8.98 10.05 -1.52
C PHE A 143 -8.50 8.67 -1.05
N GLU A 144 -8.20 8.51 0.25
CA GLU A 144 -7.92 7.22 0.88
C GLU A 144 -9.14 6.28 0.79
N LEU A 145 -10.34 6.78 1.08
CA LEU A 145 -11.58 6.01 0.94
C LEU A 145 -11.85 5.60 -0.52
N ALA A 146 -11.48 6.44 -1.50
CA ALA A 146 -11.57 6.07 -2.91
C ALA A 146 -10.65 4.89 -3.26
N PHE A 147 -9.42 4.85 -2.72
CA PHE A 147 -8.53 3.70 -2.86
C PHE A 147 -9.13 2.44 -2.23
N LEU A 148 -9.68 2.54 -1.01
CA LEU A 148 -10.37 1.42 -0.37
C LEU A 148 -11.57 0.94 -1.20
N GLY A 149 -12.38 1.86 -1.71
CA GLY A 149 -13.51 1.56 -2.61
C GLY A 149 -13.07 0.82 -3.88
N ALA A 150 -11.91 1.18 -4.45
CA ALA A 150 -11.36 0.49 -5.62
C ALA A 150 -10.97 -0.97 -5.34
N THR A 151 -10.73 -1.36 -4.08
CA THR A 151 -10.43 -2.76 -3.72
C THR A 151 -11.66 -3.67 -3.77
N ILE A 152 -12.85 -3.15 -3.47
CA ILE A 152 -14.07 -3.95 -3.29
C ILE A 152 -14.40 -4.79 -4.55
N PRO A 153 -14.44 -4.22 -5.77
CA PRO A 153 -14.69 -5.02 -6.98
C PRO A 153 -13.58 -6.06 -7.23
N GLY A 154 -12.34 -5.73 -6.86
CA GLY A 154 -11.19 -6.64 -6.97
C GLY A 154 -11.31 -7.86 -6.06
N ILE A 155 -11.72 -7.67 -4.81
CA ILE A 155 -11.97 -8.75 -3.84
C ILE A 155 -13.10 -9.65 -4.31
N ILE A 156 -14.25 -9.07 -4.67
CA ILE A 156 -15.42 -9.83 -5.11
C ILE A 156 -15.09 -10.67 -6.33
N ALA A 157 -14.38 -10.08 -7.30
CA ALA A 157 -14.03 -10.76 -8.54
C ALA A 157 -12.90 -11.79 -8.38
N GLY A 158 -11.89 -11.49 -7.55
CA GLY A 158 -10.86 -12.47 -7.21
C GLY A 158 -11.43 -13.67 -6.46
N GLY A 159 -12.31 -13.42 -5.49
CA GLY A 159 -12.94 -14.47 -4.67
C GLY A 159 -13.89 -15.37 -5.46
N LYS A 160 -14.39 -14.89 -6.60
CA LYS A 160 -15.26 -15.66 -7.52
C LYS A 160 -14.53 -16.15 -8.77
N TYR A 161 -13.20 -16.01 -8.84
CA TYR A 161 -12.44 -16.35 -10.03
C TYR A 161 -12.58 -17.83 -10.44
N SER A 162 -12.43 -18.76 -9.49
CA SER A 162 -12.53 -20.20 -9.76
C SER A 162 -13.91 -20.60 -10.26
N SER A 163 -14.98 -20.03 -9.68
CA SER A 163 -16.37 -20.34 -10.09
C SER A 163 -16.76 -19.68 -11.40
N ALA A 164 -16.13 -18.56 -11.76
CA ALA A 164 -16.33 -17.88 -13.04
C ALA A 164 -15.88 -18.72 -14.26
N ARG A 165 -15.01 -19.72 -14.06
CA ARG A 165 -14.53 -20.62 -15.13
C ARG A 165 -15.63 -21.50 -15.74
N PHE A 166 -16.76 -21.67 -15.05
CA PHE A 166 -17.83 -22.57 -15.47
C PHE A 166 -19.03 -21.86 -16.10
N ASP A 167 -19.06 -20.52 -16.09
CA ASP A 167 -20.20 -19.72 -16.58
C ASP A 167 -19.70 -18.44 -17.26
N GLN A 168 -19.99 -18.29 -18.56
CA GLN A 168 -19.55 -17.15 -19.37
C GLN A 168 -20.11 -15.81 -18.88
N THR A 169 -21.33 -15.80 -18.33
CA THR A 169 -21.96 -14.59 -17.80
C THR A 169 -21.21 -14.12 -16.56
N ARG A 170 -20.86 -15.06 -15.67
CA ARG A 170 -20.03 -14.77 -14.49
C ARG A 170 -18.63 -14.34 -14.89
N ALA A 171 -18.00 -15.02 -15.85
CA ALA A 171 -16.68 -14.66 -16.38
C ALA A 171 -16.64 -13.22 -16.92
N ASN A 172 -17.63 -12.83 -17.74
CA ASN A 172 -17.71 -11.48 -18.30
C ASN A 172 -17.88 -10.42 -17.21
N LYS A 173 -18.75 -10.66 -16.22
CA LYS A 173 -18.90 -9.78 -15.05
C LYS A 173 -17.61 -9.69 -14.24
N ASN A 174 -16.93 -10.82 -14.04
CA ASN A 174 -15.67 -10.91 -13.31
C ASN A 174 -14.58 -10.03 -13.92
N ILE A 175 -14.37 -10.16 -15.23
CA ILE A 175 -13.36 -9.38 -15.97
C ILE A 175 -13.67 -7.89 -15.88
N LYS A 176 -14.94 -7.48 -16.02
CA LYS A 176 -15.35 -6.08 -15.89
C LYS A 176 -14.99 -5.51 -14.52
N LEU A 177 -15.28 -6.25 -13.44
CA LEU A 177 -14.95 -5.84 -12.07
C LEU A 177 -13.43 -5.74 -11.83
N LEU A 178 -12.64 -6.71 -12.33
CA LEU A 178 -11.18 -6.70 -12.21
C LEU A 178 -10.55 -5.52 -12.96
N LYS A 179 -11.02 -5.24 -14.18
CA LYS A 179 -10.58 -4.08 -14.98
C LYS A 179 -10.98 -2.76 -14.33
N ALA A 180 -12.21 -2.65 -13.83
CA ALA A 180 -12.68 -1.45 -13.13
C ALA A 180 -11.84 -1.17 -11.88
N SER A 181 -11.61 -2.19 -11.03
CA SER A 181 -10.76 -2.07 -9.83
C SER A 181 -9.34 -1.62 -10.17
N SER A 182 -8.68 -2.29 -11.12
CA SER A 182 -7.30 -1.97 -11.50
C SER A 182 -7.19 -0.61 -12.19
N GLY A 183 -8.17 -0.25 -13.02
CA GLY A 183 -8.21 1.03 -13.74
C GLY A 183 -8.45 2.22 -12.82
N VAL A 184 -9.40 2.10 -11.88
CA VAL A 184 -9.63 3.14 -10.87
C VAL A 184 -8.40 3.31 -9.99
N ALA A 185 -7.80 2.21 -9.53
CA ALA A 185 -6.59 2.30 -8.70
C ALA A 185 -5.42 2.95 -9.46
N LEU A 186 -5.21 2.63 -10.75
CA LEU A 186 -4.20 3.28 -11.58
C LEU A 186 -4.48 4.78 -11.75
N ALA A 187 -5.73 5.18 -11.97
CA ALA A 187 -6.11 6.59 -12.09
C ALA A 187 -5.83 7.35 -10.77
N LEU A 188 -6.18 6.75 -9.63
CA LEU A 188 -5.90 7.33 -8.30
C LEU A 188 -4.39 7.42 -8.03
N GLN A 189 -3.59 6.43 -8.45
CA GLN A 189 -2.13 6.50 -8.34
C GLN A 189 -1.55 7.61 -9.21
N ALA A 190 -2.00 7.74 -10.47
CA ALA A 190 -1.60 8.83 -11.35
C ALA A 190 -1.95 10.20 -10.76
N SER A 191 -3.15 10.33 -10.18
CA SER A 191 -3.54 11.53 -9.42
C SER A 191 -2.65 11.76 -8.22
N THR A 192 -2.25 10.73 -7.47
CA THR A 192 -1.33 10.85 -6.31
C THR A 192 0.04 11.38 -6.75
N VAL A 193 0.58 10.88 -7.87
CA VAL A 193 1.83 11.40 -8.46
C VAL A 193 1.66 12.87 -8.84
N LEU A 194 0.59 13.21 -9.57
CA LEU A 194 0.33 14.58 -10.00
C LEU A 194 0.19 15.53 -8.81
N ILE A 195 -0.58 15.17 -7.79
CA ILE A 195 -0.77 15.99 -6.58
C ILE A 195 0.55 16.15 -5.84
N SER A 196 1.35 15.09 -5.71
CA SER A 196 2.66 15.15 -5.04
C SER A 196 3.61 16.11 -5.77
N LEU A 197 3.65 16.06 -7.12
CA LEU A 197 4.45 16.97 -7.92
C LEU A 197 3.93 18.42 -7.85
N LEU A 198 2.62 18.62 -8.00
CA LEU A 198 2.00 19.95 -7.87
C LEU A 198 2.26 20.56 -6.48
N ALA A 199 2.17 19.75 -5.42
CA ALA A 199 2.50 20.18 -4.08
C ALA A 199 3.96 20.63 -3.98
N ALA A 200 4.91 19.86 -4.51
CA ALA A 200 6.33 20.20 -4.53
C ALA A 200 6.64 21.54 -5.22
N PHE A 201 5.92 21.87 -6.30
CA PHE A 201 6.15 23.09 -7.07
C PHE A 201 5.35 24.30 -6.57
N LYS A 202 4.12 24.12 -6.07
CA LYS A 202 3.20 25.22 -5.73
C LYS A 202 3.18 25.59 -4.25
N VAL A 203 3.52 24.68 -3.35
CA VAL A 203 3.46 24.95 -1.90
C VAL A 203 4.81 25.47 -1.42
N LYS A 204 4.84 26.74 -0.99
CA LYS A 204 6.08 27.48 -0.65
C LYS A 204 6.86 26.92 0.56
N GLU A 205 6.18 26.23 1.46
CA GLU A 205 6.72 25.77 2.75
C GLU A 205 6.83 24.23 2.81
N ILE A 206 6.68 23.54 1.68
CA ILE A 206 6.73 22.09 1.64
C ILE A 206 8.15 21.57 1.51
N ASN A 207 8.43 20.45 2.16
CA ASN A 207 9.65 19.71 1.92
C ASN A 207 9.55 18.95 0.58
N ARG A 208 10.14 19.54 -0.47
CA ARG A 208 10.09 19.00 -1.84
C ARG A 208 10.63 17.58 -1.96
N MET A 209 11.66 17.23 -1.18
CA MET A 209 12.25 15.88 -1.19
C MET A 209 11.21 14.82 -0.80
N ARG A 210 10.40 15.07 0.23
CA ARG A 210 9.34 14.15 0.67
C ARG A 210 8.29 13.95 -0.42
N CYS A 211 7.92 15.01 -1.14
CA CYS A 211 6.98 14.93 -2.24
C CYS A 211 7.54 14.14 -3.44
N PHE A 212 8.82 14.34 -3.79
CA PHE A 212 9.47 13.55 -4.84
C PHE A 212 9.59 12.09 -4.44
N GLU A 213 9.93 11.77 -3.19
CA GLU A 213 9.96 10.40 -2.68
C GLU A 213 8.61 9.71 -2.82
N LEU A 214 7.52 10.36 -2.41
CA LEU A 214 6.16 9.82 -2.55
C LEU A 214 5.75 9.67 -4.02
N ALA A 215 6.10 10.63 -4.87
CA ALA A 215 5.86 10.53 -6.30
C ALA A 215 6.64 9.36 -6.94
N SER A 216 7.91 9.19 -6.58
CA SER A 216 8.76 8.10 -7.07
C SER A 216 8.27 6.72 -6.61
N LEU A 217 7.91 6.57 -5.33
CA LEU A 217 7.32 5.32 -4.81
C LEU A 217 6.00 4.99 -5.50
N THR A 218 5.15 6.00 -5.70
CA THR A 218 3.87 5.81 -6.38
C THR A 218 4.07 5.47 -7.86
N LEU A 219 5.03 6.11 -8.54
CA LEU A 219 5.34 5.82 -9.93
C LEU A 219 5.90 4.40 -10.11
N LEU A 220 6.73 3.95 -9.17
CA LEU A 220 7.26 2.58 -9.18
C LEU A 220 6.12 1.56 -9.04
N ILE A 221 5.21 1.76 -8.08
CA ILE A 221 4.09 0.82 -7.85
C ILE A 221 3.02 0.87 -8.95
N MET A 222 2.93 1.94 -9.76
CA MET A 222 2.01 2.02 -10.91
C MET A 222 2.25 0.93 -11.96
N SER A 223 3.48 0.42 -12.06
CA SER A 223 3.80 -0.72 -12.93
C SER A 223 2.89 -1.93 -12.69
N VAL A 224 2.47 -2.14 -11.45
CA VAL A 224 1.67 -3.28 -11.00
C VAL A 224 0.27 -3.30 -11.61
N PRO A 225 -0.59 -2.27 -11.43
CA PRO A 225 -1.89 -2.24 -12.09
C PRO A 225 -1.79 -2.08 -13.61
N MET A 226 -0.75 -1.45 -14.15
CA MET A 226 -0.52 -1.41 -15.60
C MET A 226 -0.33 -2.83 -16.16
N TYR A 227 0.62 -3.60 -15.61
CA TYR A 227 0.83 -5.00 -15.99
C TYR A 227 -0.46 -5.82 -15.83
N ARG A 228 -1.16 -5.64 -14.71
CA ARG A 228 -2.41 -6.35 -14.44
C ARG A 228 -3.49 -6.04 -15.49
N LEU A 229 -3.66 -4.78 -15.90
CA LEU A 229 -4.63 -4.41 -16.93
C LEU A 229 -4.30 -5.05 -18.29
N CYS A 230 -3.01 -5.14 -18.65
CA CYS A 230 -2.56 -5.85 -19.84
C CYS A 230 -2.93 -7.34 -19.79
N VAL A 231 -2.61 -8.02 -18.67
CA VAL A 231 -2.92 -9.47 -18.51
C VAL A 231 -4.41 -9.74 -18.47
N LEU A 232 -5.21 -8.88 -17.82
CA LEU A 232 -6.68 -8.99 -17.79
C LEU A 232 -7.32 -8.81 -19.18
N GLY A 233 -6.58 -8.26 -20.15
CA GLY A 233 -6.97 -8.22 -21.56
C GLY A 233 -6.94 -9.60 -22.23
N ILE A 234 -6.09 -10.51 -21.77
CA ILE A 234 -5.86 -11.81 -22.38
C ILE A 234 -6.87 -12.81 -21.81
N ARG A 235 -7.70 -13.39 -22.68
CA ARG A 235 -8.69 -14.41 -22.32
C ARG A 235 -8.18 -15.81 -22.62
N THR A 236 -8.57 -16.78 -21.81
CA THR A 236 -8.24 -18.20 -22.02
C THR A 236 -9.43 -19.09 -21.69
N ILE A 237 -9.56 -20.18 -22.45
CA ILE A 237 -10.51 -21.28 -22.19
C ILE A 237 -9.91 -22.36 -21.30
N ASP A 238 -8.59 -22.38 -21.14
CA ASP A 238 -7.89 -23.23 -20.18
C ASP A 238 -6.93 -22.39 -19.34
N VAL A 239 -7.20 -22.31 -18.04
CA VAL A 239 -6.32 -21.61 -17.09
C VAL A 239 -5.07 -22.40 -16.73
N PHE A 240 -5.06 -23.72 -16.95
CA PHE A 240 -3.95 -24.60 -16.59
C PHE A 240 -2.87 -24.70 -17.66
N THR A 241 -3.16 -24.23 -18.88
CA THR A 241 -2.15 -24.03 -19.91
C THR A 241 -1.08 -23.06 -19.41
N PRO A 242 0.19 -23.49 -19.31
CA PRO A 242 1.28 -22.63 -18.85
C PRO A 242 1.49 -21.43 -19.76
N ILE A 243 1.88 -20.30 -19.17
CA ILE A 243 2.28 -19.13 -19.94
C ILE A 243 3.76 -19.22 -20.33
N PRO A 244 4.17 -18.60 -21.45
CA PRO A 244 5.57 -18.58 -21.88
C PRO A 244 6.52 -18.07 -20.78
N SER A 245 7.77 -18.53 -20.80
CA SER A 245 8.79 -18.12 -19.81
C SER A 245 8.99 -16.60 -19.76
N TYR A 246 8.90 -15.93 -20.91
CA TYR A 246 8.99 -14.47 -20.99
C TYR A 246 7.84 -13.77 -20.23
N ASP A 247 6.59 -14.19 -20.43
CA ASP A 247 5.43 -13.61 -19.74
C ASP A 247 5.50 -13.78 -18.21
N ARG A 248 6.13 -14.87 -17.75
CA ARG A 248 6.41 -15.12 -16.33
C ARG A 248 7.49 -14.19 -15.80
N ALA A 249 8.58 -14.01 -16.53
CA ALA A 249 9.61 -13.05 -16.14
C ALA A 249 9.02 -11.63 -16.01
N LEU A 250 8.14 -11.23 -16.94
CA LEU A 250 7.42 -9.96 -16.86
C LEU A 250 6.56 -9.84 -15.60
N PHE A 251 5.91 -10.92 -15.15
CA PHE A 251 5.17 -10.92 -13.89
C PHE A 251 6.10 -10.58 -12.71
N TYR A 252 7.23 -11.27 -12.57
CA TYR A 252 8.14 -11.00 -11.46
C TYR A 252 8.75 -9.59 -11.52
N ILE A 253 9.09 -9.10 -12.72
CA ILE A 253 9.74 -7.80 -12.93
C ILE A 253 8.78 -6.62 -12.76
N PHE A 254 7.57 -6.69 -13.33
CA PHE A 254 6.62 -5.57 -13.35
C PHE A 254 5.56 -5.64 -12.27
N HIS A 255 5.37 -6.80 -11.64
CA HIS A 255 4.41 -6.96 -10.56
C HIS A 255 5.10 -7.11 -9.21
N LEU A 256 5.93 -8.14 -9.03
CA LEU A 256 6.41 -8.51 -7.70
C LEU A 256 7.62 -7.69 -7.23
N ALA A 257 8.57 -7.38 -8.12
CA ALA A 257 9.74 -6.57 -7.79
C ALA A 257 9.40 -5.13 -7.37
N PRO A 258 8.52 -4.38 -8.07
CA PRO A 258 8.15 -3.02 -7.68
C PRO A 258 7.39 -3.02 -6.34
N GLU A 259 6.53 -4.01 -6.10
CA GLU A 259 5.89 -4.21 -4.79
C GLU A 259 6.95 -4.39 -3.70
N TRP A 260 7.89 -5.33 -3.89
CA TRP A 260 8.91 -5.62 -2.89
C TRP A 260 9.83 -4.42 -2.61
N ILE A 261 10.25 -3.69 -3.65
CA ILE A 261 11.09 -2.49 -3.49
C ILE A 261 10.35 -1.42 -2.68
N CYS A 262 9.09 -1.13 -3.00
CA CYS A 262 8.29 -0.15 -2.26
C CYS A 262 8.12 -0.56 -0.79
N VAL A 263 7.77 -1.83 -0.53
CA VAL A 263 7.64 -2.36 0.84
C VAL A 263 8.96 -2.27 1.60
N SER A 264 10.07 -2.63 0.95
CA SER A 264 11.40 -2.58 1.56
C SER A 264 11.82 -1.16 1.92
N ILE A 265 11.52 -0.17 1.07
CA ILE A 265 11.78 1.25 1.38
C ILE A 265 10.89 1.72 2.53
N LEU A 266 9.59 1.42 2.49
CA LEU A 266 8.64 1.85 3.52
C LEU A 266 8.92 1.22 4.89
N LEU A 267 9.34 -0.05 4.94
CA LEU A 267 9.69 -0.72 6.20
C LEU A 267 11.14 -0.47 6.63
N GLY A 268 12.05 -0.26 5.67
CA GLY A 268 13.46 0.05 5.89
C GLY A 268 13.71 1.45 6.42
N THR A 269 12.81 2.39 6.15
CA THR A 269 12.94 3.78 6.59
C THR A 269 12.12 4.04 7.85
N ASN A 270 12.63 4.89 8.73
CA ASN A 270 11.84 5.44 9.83
C ASN A 270 10.87 6.47 9.27
N VAL A 271 9.73 6.01 8.76
CA VAL A 271 8.67 6.83 8.16
C VAL A 271 8.20 7.93 9.12
N ARG A 272 8.18 7.64 10.43
CA ARG A 272 7.81 8.61 11.44
C ARG A 272 8.76 9.79 11.52
N ALA A 273 10.07 9.52 11.54
CA ALA A 273 11.08 10.58 11.51
C ALA A 273 11.14 11.26 10.13
N ARG A 274 11.04 10.47 9.04
CA ARG A 274 11.20 10.97 7.67
C ARG A 274 10.08 11.92 7.28
N PHE A 275 8.83 11.59 7.62
CA PHE A 275 7.63 12.37 7.30
C PHE A 275 7.05 13.11 8.52
N GLU A 276 7.79 13.14 9.64
CA GLU A 276 7.41 13.81 10.91
C GLU A 276 6.02 13.39 11.42
N THR A 277 5.59 12.18 11.11
CA THR A 277 4.23 11.76 11.45
C THR A 277 4.08 11.55 12.97
N GLY A 278 2.86 11.73 13.48
CA GLY A 278 2.51 11.22 14.81
C GLY A 278 2.61 9.69 14.89
N ARG A 279 2.52 9.14 16.11
CA ARG A 279 2.39 7.68 16.34
C ARG A 279 1.16 7.10 15.63
N TRP A 280 0.10 7.91 15.57
CA TRP A 280 -1.17 7.58 14.93
C TRP A 280 -1.27 8.17 13.52
N GLY A 281 -0.23 8.80 12.97
CA GLY A 281 -0.36 9.67 11.81
C GLY A 281 -1.10 10.98 12.13
N ASP A 282 -1.69 11.60 11.12
CA ASP A 282 -2.53 12.80 11.26
C ASP A 282 -4.00 12.48 10.94
N TYR A 283 -4.76 11.98 11.92
CA TYR A 283 -6.21 11.70 11.78
C TYR A 283 -7.09 12.60 12.65
N GLU A 284 -6.52 13.63 13.29
CA GLU A 284 -7.28 14.59 14.08
C GLU A 284 -8.17 15.44 13.15
N LEU A 285 -9.40 14.99 12.89
CA LEU A 285 -10.34 15.75 12.07
C LEU A 285 -10.85 17.00 12.79
N ALA A 286 -10.91 16.96 14.12
CA ALA A 286 -11.27 18.08 14.98
C ALA A 286 -10.03 18.68 15.64
N GLU A 287 -9.88 20.01 15.59
CA GLU A 287 -8.74 20.70 16.17
C GLU A 287 -8.91 21.05 17.65
N ARG A 288 -10.05 20.71 18.25
CA ARG A 288 -10.32 20.97 19.68
C ARG A 288 -9.20 20.42 20.57
N GLU A 289 -8.72 19.21 20.28
CA GLU A 289 -7.66 18.56 21.05
C GLU A 289 -6.30 19.27 20.91
N ARG A 290 -5.98 19.82 19.73
CA ARG A 290 -4.80 20.68 19.57
C ARG A 290 -4.96 21.98 20.34
N ASP A 291 -6.10 22.64 20.23
CA ASP A 291 -6.37 23.90 20.90
C ASP A 291 -6.29 23.74 22.44
N GLU A 292 -6.76 22.62 22.98
CA GLU A 292 -6.62 22.27 24.39
C GLU A 292 -5.16 22.00 24.81
N ARG A 293 -4.38 21.30 23.98
CA ARG A 293 -2.94 21.06 24.24
C ARG A 293 -2.15 22.36 24.25
N LEU A 294 -2.43 23.27 23.31
CA LEU A 294 -1.78 24.58 23.23
C LEU A 294 -2.12 25.44 24.45
N LYS A 295 -3.40 25.49 24.85
CA LYS A 295 -3.82 26.20 26.06
C LYS A 295 -3.11 25.69 27.31
N LYS A 296 -3.02 24.36 27.48
CA LYS A 296 -2.30 23.75 28.61
C LYS A 296 -0.81 24.11 28.60
N ALA A 297 -0.16 24.07 27.43
CA ALA A 297 1.24 24.45 27.30
C ALA A 297 1.49 25.94 27.60
N GLU A 298 0.59 26.83 27.17
CA GLU A 298 0.65 28.25 27.51
C GLU A 298 0.44 28.50 29.01
N GLU A 299 -0.49 27.79 29.64
CA GLU A 299 -0.71 27.86 31.09
C GLU A 299 0.53 27.39 31.87
N GLU A 300 1.16 26.30 31.44
CA GLU A 300 2.39 25.77 32.04
C GLU A 300 3.58 26.72 31.86
N ALA A 301 3.76 27.29 30.66
CA ALA A 301 4.79 28.30 30.40
C ALA A 301 4.61 29.55 31.28
N LYS A 302 3.36 30.00 31.48
CA LYS A 302 3.04 31.11 32.39
C LYS A 302 3.31 30.76 33.85
N ARG A 303 3.08 29.51 34.28
CA ARG A 303 3.43 29.04 35.64
C ARG A 303 4.95 29.02 35.86
N LEU A 304 5.70 28.54 34.86
CA LEU A 304 7.17 28.53 34.90
C LEU A 304 7.76 29.95 34.96
N GLN A 305 7.21 30.91 34.20
CA GLN A 305 7.63 32.31 34.27
C GLN A 305 7.28 33.01 35.59
N LYS A 306 6.21 32.59 36.27
CA LYS A 306 5.78 33.16 37.57
C LYS A 306 6.49 32.55 38.77
N SER A 307 7.20 31.44 38.60
CA SER A 307 7.98 30.81 39.67
C SER A 307 9.33 31.55 39.77
N PRO A 308 9.65 32.24 40.88
CA PRO A 308 10.94 32.89 41.01
C PRO A 308 12.06 31.84 41.01
N PRO A 309 13.28 32.17 40.55
CA PRO A 309 14.42 31.29 40.75
C PRO A 309 14.58 31.09 42.25
N THR A 310 14.34 29.88 42.74
CA THR A 310 14.72 29.52 44.11
C THR A 310 16.19 29.87 44.27
N GLY A 311 16.43 30.76 45.24
CA GLY A 311 17.68 31.47 45.43
C GLY A 311 18.90 30.56 45.52
N GLY A 312 20.04 31.13 45.15
CA GLY A 312 21.32 30.47 45.32
C GLY A 312 21.60 30.14 46.78
N GLU A 313 22.35 29.07 46.98
CA GLU A 313 23.25 28.94 48.12
C GLU A 313 24.68 29.10 47.58
N THR A 314 25.20 30.30 47.75
CA THR A 314 26.61 30.52 48.07
C THR A 314 26.83 30.02 49.49
N VAL A 315 27.61 28.95 49.67
CA VAL A 315 28.79 28.81 50.57
C VAL A 315 29.61 27.63 50.06
#